data_AF-A0A139XCU4-F1
#
_entry.id   AF-A0A139XCU4-F1
#
_cell.length_a   1.000
_cell.length_b   1.000
_cell.length_c   1.000
_cell.angle_alpha   90.00
_cell.angle_beta   90.00
_cell.angle_gamma   90.00
#
_symmetry.space_group_name_H-M   'P 1'
#
loop_
_entity.id
_entity.type
_entity.pdbx_description
1 polymer ?
#
loop_
_entity_poly.entity_id
_entity_poly.type
_entity_poly.pdbx_seq_one_letter_code
_entity_poly.pdbx_strand_id
1 'polypeptide(L)'
;MLKLRKLSTIYPNQLWLNLSQELQKEAWQQSQLHSNAAARCQAYLNYLCLKTFVPWLEAWLKEANQVQGSISDTTWDSLWEFVNGTPIELEGMRLVLIPNETSDLEEFAVPCEWVDIPSWRKDYYLAVQINLGESEQSWLRVWGFASYEKLKQQGIYDESDRTYYINQEVLAEDFTQMLLVPQQDTNPHAEEPPLQLSVKVAQELLVQLSKPGIYLPRLAVPFDQWAALLTNEQWRQQLYNQRLGLTSTATASFTVVNLRQWLEKAESTIEKSWQAVETLLTPPEFSAVRGTETLEPTVSSEAIAPLIRLLQSNRPEKERCQAAGVLGQIGIGHPEVVEALTQLLRTANDEETRWEAALSLGKIAPEHPQAGVSKARLIDLGMQLGTCQVALIVTIRPKTEEKIGVRLQVQPINQQHKLPPNLQLSVISGGETRLQAQTRSDDRGQGKDKLLQLGFSPPSGTQFQVRVTLDGVSVSEDFLA
;
A
#
# COMPACT_ATOMS: atom_id res chain seq x y z
N MET A 1 10.58 -10.78 39.53
CA MET A 1 9.96 -9.98 38.45
C MET A 1 8.64 -9.40 38.93
N LEU A 2 8.44 -8.09 38.81
CA LEU A 2 7.23 -7.39 39.25
C LEU A 2 6.15 -7.50 38.16
N LYS A 3 4.93 -7.95 38.53
CA LYS A 3 3.78 -8.00 37.60
C LYS A 3 3.41 -6.58 37.14
N LEU A 4 2.95 -6.41 35.90
CA LEU A 4 2.62 -5.11 35.27
C LEU A 4 1.79 -4.17 36.17
N ARG A 5 0.79 -4.70 36.88
CA ARG A 5 -0.04 -3.92 37.83
C ARG A 5 0.75 -3.27 38.97
N LYS A 6 1.85 -3.89 39.42
CA LYS A 6 2.73 -3.31 40.43
C LYS A 6 3.61 -2.20 39.82
N LEU A 7 4.09 -2.39 38.59
CA LEU A 7 4.91 -1.40 37.88
C LEU A 7 4.12 -0.14 37.53
N SER A 8 2.87 -0.28 37.07
CA SER A 8 1.97 0.86 36.80
C SER A 8 1.61 1.64 38.07
N THR A 9 1.72 1.02 39.24
CA THR A 9 1.51 1.71 40.53
C THR A 9 2.75 2.48 40.97
N ILE A 10 3.94 2.01 40.59
CA ILE A 10 5.23 2.65 40.93
C ILE A 10 5.50 3.86 40.02
N TYR A 11 5.12 3.78 38.75
CA TYR A 11 5.31 4.84 37.75
C TYR A 11 3.97 5.27 37.15
N PRO A 12 3.13 6.00 37.89
CA PRO A 12 1.76 6.30 37.49
C PRO A 12 1.64 7.28 36.31
N ASN A 13 2.67 8.09 36.06
CA ASN A 13 2.68 9.07 34.98
C ASN A 13 3.10 8.47 33.64
N GLN A 14 3.58 7.23 33.64
CA GLN A 14 4.10 6.54 32.47
C GLN A 14 3.04 5.59 31.91
N LEU A 15 3.06 5.39 30.60
CA LEU A 15 2.11 4.51 29.93
C LEU A 15 2.63 3.08 29.94
N TRP A 16 1.79 2.13 30.36
CA TRP A 16 2.10 0.69 30.36
C TRP A 16 1.03 -0.08 29.58
N LEU A 17 1.46 -0.80 28.54
CA LEU A 17 0.60 -1.60 27.67
C LEU A 17 1.05 -3.06 27.67
N ASN A 18 0.09 -3.99 27.69
CA ASN A 18 0.39 -5.42 27.59
C ASN A 18 0.73 -5.79 26.15
N LEU A 19 1.72 -6.67 25.97
CA LEU A 19 2.04 -7.26 24.66
C LEU A 19 1.50 -8.69 24.60
N SER A 20 0.56 -8.95 23.69
CA SER A 20 0.03 -10.31 23.49
C SER A 20 1.06 -11.21 22.80
N GLN A 21 0.98 -12.51 23.03
CA GLN A 21 1.87 -13.48 22.39
C GLN A 21 1.54 -13.64 20.91
N GLU A 22 0.27 -13.47 20.54
CA GLU A 22 -0.20 -13.48 19.15
C GLU A 22 0.47 -12.36 18.36
N LEU A 23 0.48 -11.14 18.92
CA LEU A 23 1.12 -9.99 18.29
C LEU A 23 2.64 -10.16 18.18
N GLN A 24 3.29 -10.76 19.17
CA GLN A 24 4.72 -11.08 19.10
C GLN A 24 5.03 -12.08 17.99
N LYS A 25 4.20 -13.12 17.82
CA LYS A 25 4.37 -14.08 16.70
C LYS A 25 4.16 -13.42 15.35
N GLU A 26 3.13 -12.58 15.22
CA GLU A 26 2.86 -11.84 13.99
C GLU A 26 4.02 -10.88 13.66
N ALA A 27 4.43 -10.05 14.62
CA ALA A 27 5.53 -9.10 14.47
C ALA A 27 6.83 -9.81 14.07
N TRP A 28 7.13 -10.97 14.67
CA TRP A 28 8.31 -11.76 14.33
C TRP A 28 8.25 -12.31 12.91
N GLN A 29 7.07 -12.73 12.44
CA GLN A 29 6.89 -13.18 11.06
C GLN A 29 7.07 -12.04 10.05
N GLN A 30 6.47 -10.87 10.32
CA GLN A 30 6.61 -9.69 9.44
C GLN A 30 8.06 -9.21 9.38
N SER A 31 8.76 -9.20 10.52
CA SER A 31 10.13 -8.70 10.58
C SER A 31 11.16 -9.57 9.84
N GLN A 32 10.80 -10.77 9.37
CA GLN A 32 11.73 -11.59 8.58
C GLN A 32 12.05 -11.01 7.21
N LEU A 33 11.23 -10.07 6.71
CA LEU A 33 11.43 -9.36 5.45
C LEU A 33 12.48 -8.24 5.56
N HIS A 34 13.60 -8.48 6.25
CA HIS A 34 14.68 -7.51 6.42
C HIS A 34 16.07 -8.12 6.14
N SER A 35 16.98 -7.28 5.64
CA SER A 35 18.22 -7.76 4.99
C SER A 35 19.18 -8.47 5.95
N ASN A 36 19.15 -8.10 7.23
CA ASN A 36 20.08 -8.58 8.24
C ASN A 36 19.43 -8.64 9.63
N ALA A 37 20.09 -9.32 10.58
CA ALA A 37 19.54 -9.55 11.92
C ALA A 37 19.23 -8.27 12.70
N ALA A 38 20.04 -7.21 12.59
CA ALA A 38 19.75 -5.93 13.25
C ALA A 38 18.51 -5.27 12.66
N ALA A 39 18.38 -5.23 11.33
CA ALA A 39 17.19 -4.69 10.67
C ALA A 39 15.92 -5.48 11.03
N ARG A 40 16.00 -6.81 11.12
CA ARG A 40 14.88 -7.67 11.60
C ARG A 40 14.49 -7.34 13.04
N CYS A 41 15.47 -7.18 13.93
CA CYS A 41 15.21 -6.80 15.33
C CYS A 41 14.57 -5.41 15.42
N GLN A 42 15.09 -4.43 14.68
CA GLN A 42 14.55 -3.08 14.62
C GLN A 42 13.10 -3.07 14.12
N ALA A 43 12.82 -3.73 13.00
CA ALA A 43 11.47 -3.82 12.44
C ALA A 43 10.52 -4.55 13.39
N TYR A 44 10.98 -5.61 14.05
CA TYR A 44 10.21 -6.32 15.06
C TYR A 44 9.77 -5.41 16.22
N LEU A 45 10.71 -4.66 16.80
CA LEU A 45 10.41 -3.74 17.91
C LEU A 45 9.49 -2.59 17.46
N ASN A 46 9.71 -2.02 16.28
CA ASN A 46 8.85 -0.97 15.74
C ASN A 46 7.43 -1.47 15.44
N TYR A 47 7.30 -2.66 14.86
CA TYR A 47 6.00 -3.28 14.59
C TYR A 47 5.21 -3.52 15.89
N LEU A 48 5.84 -4.12 16.89
CA LEU A 48 5.25 -4.31 18.22
C LEU A 48 4.80 -3.00 18.83
N CYS A 49 5.66 -1.99 18.75
CA CYS A 49 5.39 -0.67 19.28
C CYS A 49 4.16 -0.03 18.61
N LEU A 50 4.15 0.00 17.28
CA LEU A 50 3.07 0.57 16.49
C LEU A 50 1.73 -0.12 16.75
N LYS A 51 1.68 -1.45 16.61
CA LYS A 51 0.44 -2.23 16.74
C LYS A 51 -0.11 -2.31 18.17
N THR A 52 0.70 -1.99 19.17
CA THR A 52 0.25 -1.90 20.56
C THR A 52 -0.20 -0.48 20.92
N PHE A 53 0.57 0.53 20.51
CA PHE A 53 0.35 1.92 20.91
C PHE A 53 -0.80 2.58 20.14
N VAL A 54 -0.90 2.35 18.82
CA VAL A 54 -1.92 3.00 17.98
C VAL A 54 -3.35 2.67 18.42
N PRO A 55 -3.75 1.39 18.62
CA PRO A 55 -5.11 1.08 19.07
C PRO A 55 -5.43 1.70 20.43
N TRP A 56 -4.44 1.76 21.34
CA TRP A 56 -4.60 2.43 22.63
C TRP A 56 -4.82 3.94 22.47
N LEU A 57 -4.03 4.60 21.62
CA LEU A 57 -4.14 6.03 21.38
C LEU A 57 -5.47 6.40 20.72
N GLU A 58 -5.91 5.61 19.74
CA GLU A 58 -7.23 5.79 19.10
C GLU A 58 -8.38 5.60 20.10
N ALA A 59 -8.29 4.62 21.01
CA ALA A 59 -9.28 4.42 22.05
C ALA A 59 -9.33 5.62 23.02
N TRP A 60 -8.17 6.12 23.45
CA TRP A 60 -8.06 7.29 24.32
C TRP A 60 -8.66 8.54 23.67
N LEU A 61 -8.36 8.81 22.40
CA LEU A 61 -8.89 9.97 21.66
C LEU A 61 -10.41 9.91 21.48
N LYS A 62 -10.96 8.71 21.25
CA LYS A 62 -12.41 8.47 21.18
C LYS A 62 -13.09 8.79 22.52
N GLU A 63 -12.52 8.35 23.64
CA GLU A 63 -13.04 8.64 24.98
C GLU A 63 -12.97 10.13 25.33
N ALA A 64 -11.92 10.81 24.88
CA ALA A 64 -11.74 12.25 25.11
C ALA A 64 -12.68 13.13 24.24
N ASN A 65 -13.52 12.55 23.37
CA ASN A 65 -14.30 13.26 22.34
C ASN A 65 -13.44 14.17 21.44
N GLN A 66 -12.16 13.85 21.27
CA GLN A 66 -11.21 14.73 20.60
C GLN A 66 -11.11 14.49 19.08
N VAL A 67 -11.45 13.32 18.52
CA VAL A 67 -11.18 13.01 17.10
C VAL A 67 -12.16 12.00 16.46
N GLN A 68 -12.51 12.22 15.19
CA GLN A 68 -13.08 11.24 14.23
C GLN A 68 -12.07 11.00 13.09
N GLY A 69 -11.10 10.11 13.32
CA GLY A 69 -10.07 9.76 12.34
C GLY A 69 -9.41 8.43 12.71
N SER A 70 -9.08 7.62 11.70
CA SER A 70 -8.31 6.38 11.86
C SER A 70 -6.87 6.63 11.41
N ILE A 71 -5.90 6.14 12.15
CA ILE A 71 -4.51 6.12 11.67
C ILE A 71 -4.48 5.15 10.48
N SER A 72 -4.01 5.59 9.32
CA SER A 72 -3.98 4.78 8.09
C SER A 72 -3.08 3.55 8.25
N ASP A 73 -3.46 2.43 7.65
CA ASP A 73 -2.64 1.22 7.53
C ASP A 73 -1.47 1.43 6.54
N THR A 74 -0.51 2.28 6.91
CA THR A 74 0.71 2.51 6.14
C THR A 74 1.75 1.45 6.50
N THR A 75 2.40 0.86 5.50
CA THR A 75 3.51 -0.08 5.72
C THR A 75 4.83 0.67 5.87
N TRP A 76 5.60 0.32 6.90
CA TRP A 76 6.84 1.02 7.27
C TRP A 76 8.11 0.20 7.05
N ASP A 77 8.01 -0.95 6.37
CA ASP A 77 9.12 -1.90 6.26
C ASP A 77 10.36 -1.27 5.61
N SER A 78 10.19 -0.50 4.53
CA SER A 78 11.33 0.17 3.89
C SER A 78 11.98 1.25 4.75
N LEU A 79 11.26 1.82 5.72
CA LEU A 79 11.80 2.76 6.70
C LEU A 79 12.52 2.01 7.82
N TRP A 80 11.87 0.99 8.38
CA TRP A 80 12.39 0.18 9.49
C TRP A 80 13.58 -0.68 9.13
N GLU A 81 13.87 -0.89 7.84
CA GLU A 81 15.16 -1.42 7.39
C GLU A 81 16.33 -0.53 7.81
N PHE A 82 16.12 0.79 7.90
CA PHE A 82 17.20 1.77 7.96
C PHE A 82 17.20 2.63 9.22
N VAL A 83 16.01 2.98 9.73
CA VAL A 83 15.86 3.96 10.80
C VAL A 83 14.94 3.39 11.88
N ASN A 84 15.42 3.39 13.12
CA ASN A 84 14.60 3.03 14.27
C ASN A 84 13.57 4.14 14.52
N GLY A 85 12.31 3.76 14.65
CA GLY A 85 11.23 4.65 15.01
C GLY A 85 10.08 4.63 14.01
N THR A 86 8.90 5.00 14.49
CA THR A 86 7.68 5.01 13.70
C THR A 86 6.94 6.34 13.85
N PRO A 87 6.72 7.07 12.74
CA PRO A 87 6.05 8.36 12.80
C PRO A 87 4.53 8.15 12.98
N ILE A 88 3.90 9.02 13.75
CA ILE A 88 2.45 9.08 13.93
C ILE A 88 2.03 10.54 13.74
N GLU A 89 1.03 10.74 12.88
CA GLU A 89 0.45 12.05 12.60
C GLU A 89 -1.05 12.01 12.87
N LEU A 90 -1.50 12.89 13.76
CA LEU A 90 -2.88 12.94 14.26
C LEU A 90 -3.31 14.38 14.46
N GLU A 91 -4.26 14.87 13.66
CA GLU A 91 -4.94 16.18 13.78
C GLU A 91 -4.07 17.35 14.31
N GLY A 92 -2.86 17.51 13.76
CA GLY A 92 -1.94 18.60 14.11
C GLY A 92 -0.87 18.26 15.14
N MET A 93 -0.86 17.04 15.68
CA MET A 93 0.22 16.51 16.51
C MET A 93 1.06 15.52 15.68
N ARG A 94 2.37 15.80 15.58
CA ARG A 94 3.34 14.96 14.88
C ARG A 94 4.27 14.35 15.91
N LEU A 95 4.29 13.04 16.05
CA LEU A 95 5.16 12.37 17.01
C LEU A 95 5.91 11.20 16.36
N VAL A 96 6.99 10.76 16.99
CA VAL A 96 7.69 9.52 16.61
C VAL A 96 7.84 8.63 17.83
N LEU A 97 7.45 7.37 17.68
CA LEU A 97 7.70 6.31 18.66
C LEU A 97 9.07 5.70 18.40
N ILE A 98 9.94 5.67 19.40
CA ILE A 98 11.29 5.10 19.24
C ILE A 98 11.46 3.97 20.28
N PRO A 99 11.29 2.71 19.88
CA PRO A 99 11.39 1.57 20.78
C PRO A 99 12.82 1.14 21.02
N ASN A 100 13.04 0.61 22.23
CA ASN A 100 14.28 0.00 22.67
C ASN A 100 13.98 -1.17 23.63
N GLU A 101 14.82 -2.20 23.61
CA GLU A 101 14.73 -3.37 24.52
C GLU A 101 15.67 -3.22 25.74
N THR A 102 16.51 -2.19 25.80
CA THR A 102 17.45 -2.03 26.92
C THR A 102 16.72 -1.88 28.25
N SER A 103 17.26 -2.55 29.27
CA SER A 103 16.85 -2.33 30.66
C SER A 103 17.48 -1.06 31.25
N ASP A 104 18.57 -0.60 30.64
CA ASP A 104 19.20 0.68 30.93
C ASP A 104 18.39 1.82 30.30
N LEU A 105 17.99 2.77 31.14
CA LEU A 105 17.15 3.91 30.79
C LEU A 105 17.85 5.24 31.09
N GLU A 106 19.15 5.25 31.37
CA GLU A 106 19.89 6.48 31.69
C GLU A 106 19.75 7.55 30.59
N GLU A 107 19.70 7.09 29.32
CA GLU A 107 19.62 7.96 28.15
C GLU A 107 18.59 7.48 27.13
N PHE A 108 17.93 8.43 26.49
CA PHE A 108 17.07 8.22 25.34
C PHE A 108 17.81 8.54 24.05
N ALA A 109 17.94 7.54 23.19
CA ALA A 109 18.61 7.61 21.89
C ALA A 109 17.62 7.94 20.76
N VAL A 110 17.85 9.05 20.06
CA VAL A 110 17.04 9.52 18.93
C VAL A 110 17.89 9.56 17.66
N PRO A 111 17.59 8.74 16.64
CA PRO A 111 18.27 8.81 15.35
C PRO A 111 18.18 10.20 14.74
N CYS A 112 19.29 10.74 14.23
CA CYS A 112 19.32 12.09 13.69
C CYS A 112 18.40 12.28 12.47
N GLU A 113 18.00 11.20 11.77
CA GLU A 113 17.03 11.27 10.68
C GLU A 113 15.69 11.87 11.13
N TRP A 114 15.29 11.65 12.38
CA TRP A 114 14.06 12.26 12.92
C TRP A 114 14.22 13.72 13.35
N VAL A 115 15.45 14.22 13.42
CA VAL A 115 15.80 15.52 14.01
C VAL A 115 16.24 16.50 12.93
N ASP A 116 17.20 16.06 12.12
CA ASP A 116 17.94 16.89 11.19
C ASP A 116 17.41 16.80 9.74
N ILE A 117 16.48 15.87 9.44
CA ILE A 117 15.72 15.88 8.19
C ILE A 117 14.49 16.79 8.36
N PRO A 118 14.40 17.94 7.68
CA PRO A 118 13.33 18.91 7.93
C PRO A 118 11.92 18.35 7.71
N SER A 119 11.73 17.51 6.69
CA SER A 119 10.43 16.90 6.37
C SER A 119 10.03 15.75 7.31
N TRP A 120 10.95 15.20 8.10
CA TRP A 120 10.67 14.10 9.05
C TRP A 120 10.55 14.57 10.49
N ARG A 121 10.93 15.82 10.77
CA ARG A 121 10.87 16.42 12.11
C ARG A 121 9.48 16.26 12.73
N LYS A 122 9.46 15.92 14.01
CA LYS A 122 8.26 15.73 14.81
C LYS A 122 8.25 16.70 15.99
N ASP A 123 7.05 16.98 16.49
CA ASP A 123 6.86 17.82 17.67
C ASP A 123 7.34 17.09 18.92
N TYR A 124 7.08 15.77 18.99
CA TYR A 124 7.42 14.93 20.13
C TYR A 124 8.14 13.64 19.74
N TYR A 125 9.13 13.29 20.55
CA TYR A 125 9.94 12.08 20.43
C TYR A 125 9.70 11.23 21.67
N LEU A 126 9.05 10.08 21.49
CA LEU A 126 8.60 9.23 22.60
C LEU A 126 9.59 8.10 22.81
N ALA A 127 10.08 8.00 24.05
CA ALA A 127 10.97 6.94 24.48
C ALA A 127 10.15 5.72 24.91
N VAL A 128 10.29 4.63 24.15
CA VAL A 128 9.52 3.41 24.37
C VAL A 128 10.44 2.26 24.78
N GLN A 129 10.14 1.63 25.91
CA GLN A 129 10.80 0.44 26.39
C GLN A 129 9.92 -0.78 26.13
N ILE A 130 10.50 -1.82 25.55
CA ILE A 130 9.84 -3.10 25.29
C ILE A 130 10.49 -4.18 26.15
N ASN A 131 9.66 -4.95 26.85
CA ASN A 131 10.09 -6.14 27.58
C ASN A 131 9.49 -7.38 26.94
N LEU A 132 10.35 -8.33 26.57
CA LEU A 132 9.97 -9.60 25.94
C LEU A 132 10.17 -10.78 26.90
N GLY A 133 9.61 -10.69 28.11
CA GLY A 133 9.65 -11.77 29.11
C GLY A 133 8.76 -12.99 28.76
N GLU A 134 8.92 -14.09 29.50
CA GLU A 134 8.07 -15.29 29.38
C GLU A 134 6.59 -14.98 29.75
N SER A 135 5.66 -15.61 29.03
CA SER A 135 4.19 -15.48 29.07
C SER A 135 3.56 -14.67 30.22
N GLU A 136 2.80 -13.63 29.86
CA GLU A 136 2.14 -12.62 30.70
C GLU A 136 3.04 -11.57 31.38
N GLN A 137 4.33 -11.57 31.06
CA GLN A 137 5.28 -10.54 31.55
C GLN A 137 5.78 -9.60 30.45
N SER A 138 5.37 -9.79 29.19
CA SER A 138 5.75 -8.92 28.08
C SER A 138 4.92 -7.64 28.11
N TRP A 139 5.60 -6.49 28.00
CA TRP A 139 4.95 -5.19 28.05
C TRP A 139 5.70 -4.15 27.24
N LEU A 140 4.96 -3.10 26.89
CA LEU A 140 5.46 -1.87 26.31
C LEU A 140 5.27 -0.75 27.34
N ARG A 141 6.28 0.07 27.51
CA ARG A 141 6.26 1.23 28.41
C ARG A 141 6.71 2.47 27.67
N VAL A 142 5.88 3.52 27.64
CA VAL A 142 6.34 4.86 27.26
C VAL A 142 6.80 5.53 28.54
N TRP A 143 8.12 5.65 28.70
CA TRP A 143 8.73 6.08 29.96
C TRP A 143 9.09 7.55 29.99
N GLY A 144 9.09 8.22 28.83
CA GLY A 144 9.22 9.66 28.72
C GLY A 144 9.14 10.15 27.28
N PHE A 145 9.16 11.47 27.11
CA PHE A 145 9.23 12.11 25.82
C PHE A 145 10.02 13.42 25.88
N ALA A 146 10.49 13.88 24.73
CA ALA A 146 11.13 15.18 24.54
C ALA A 146 10.49 15.92 23.35
N SER A 147 10.49 17.25 23.40
CA SER A 147 10.19 18.08 22.23
C SER A 147 11.44 18.26 21.36
N TYR A 148 11.25 18.66 20.11
CA TYR A 148 12.37 19.00 19.21
C TYR A 148 13.34 20.01 19.83
N GLU A 149 12.82 21.12 20.37
CA GLU A 149 13.66 22.16 20.99
C GLU A 149 14.47 21.61 22.16
N LYS A 150 13.84 20.79 23.00
CA LYS A 150 14.49 20.19 24.17
C LYS A 150 15.60 19.24 23.75
N LEU A 151 15.37 18.45 22.69
CA LEU A 151 16.36 17.56 22.10
C LEU A 151 17.55 18.34 21.52
N LYS A 152 17.32 19.45 20.80
CA LYS A 152 18.42 20.27 20.24
C LYS A 152 19.19 21.07 21.30
N GLN A 153 18.54 21.48 22.38
CA GLN A 153 19.17 22.30 23.42
C GLN A 153 19.92 21.47 24.47
N GLN A 154 19.41 20.29 24.80
CA GLN A 154 19.89 19.48 25.93
C GLN A 154 20.38 18.09 25.53
N GLY A 155 20.15 17.67 24.28
CA GLY A 155 20.69 16.42 23.74
C GLY A 155 22.16 16.56 23.32
N ILE A 156 22.90 15.48 23.47
CA ILE A 156 24.28 15.33 23.02
C ILE A 156 24.26 14.54 21.71
N TYR A 157 24.76 15.14 20.63
CA TYR A 157 24.88 14.45 19.35
C TYR A 157 26.19 13.67 19.27
N ASP A 158 26.11 12.36 19.05
CA ASP A 158 27.26 11.52 18.73
C ASP A 158 27.36 11.34 17.22
N GLU A 159 28.45 11.85 16.62
CA GLU A 159 28.69 11.77 15.19
C GLU A 159 28.99 10.32 14.73
N SER A 160 29.53 9.48 15.61
CA SER A 160 30.00 8.14 15.27
C SER A 160 28.87 7.17 14.92
N ASP A 161 27.71 7.33 15.57
CA ASP A 161 26.50 6.56 15.30
C ASP A 161 25.32 7.42 14.80
N ARG A 162 25.52 8.74 14.69
CA ARG A 162 24.55 9.73 14.24
C ARG A 162 23.26 9.72 15.08
N THR A 163 23.42 9.80 16.39
CA THR A 163 22.31 9.70 17.33
C THR A 163 22.38 10.83 18.36
N TYR A 164 21.23 11.40 18.69
CA TYR A 164 21.10 12.31 19.82
C TYR A 164 20.78 11.51 21.07
N TYR A 165 21.55 11.73 22.12
CA TYR A 165 21.35 11.16 23.44
C TYR A 165 20.84 12.24 24.38
N ILE A 166 19.72 11.99 25.05
CA ILE A 166 19.17 12.89 26.06
C ILE A 166 18.96 12.13 27.36
N ASN A 167 19.43 12.72 28.47
CA ASN A 167 19.35 12.08 29.78
C ASN A 167 17.88 11.93 30.23
N GLN A 168 17.55 10.81 30.87
CA GLN A 168 16.21 10.53 31.40
C GLN A 168 15.67 11.65 32.30
N GLU A 169 16.50 12.27 33.13
CA GLU A 169 16.09 13.33 34.07
C GLU A 169 15.49 14.55 33.35
N VAL A 170 15.85 14.72 32.07
CA VAL A 170 15.38 15.80 31.23
C VAL A 170 14.05 15.42 30.55
N LEU A 171 13.67 14.15 30.45
CA LEU A 171 12.43 13.77 29.78
C LEU A 171 11.19 14.16 30.58
N ALA A 172 10.13 14.51 29.86
CA ALA A 172 8.82 14.63 30.47
C ALA A 172 8.18 13.24 30.55
N GLU A 173 7.66 12.86 31.72
CA GLU A 173 7.05 11.54 31.91
C GLU A 173 5.53 11.55 31.69
N ASP A 174 4.84 12.67 31.98
CA ASP A 174 3.38 12.75 31.91
C ASP A 174 2.89 12.91 30.47
N PHE A 175 2.71 11.76 29.83
CA PHE A 175 2.22 11.65 28.47
C PHE A 175 0.79 12.19 28.30
N THR A 176 -0.03 12.15 29.36
CA THR A 176 -1.43 12.59 29.28
C THR A 176 -1.51 14.11 29.21
N GLN A 177 -0.63 14.82 29.93
CA GLN A 177 -0.51 16.28 29.78
C GLN A 177 -0.15 16.69 28.36
N MET A 178 0.78 15.97 27.71
CA MET A 178 1.17 16.22 26.32
C MET A 178 -0.02 16.10 25.36
N LEU A 179 -0.84 15.05 25.52
CA LEU A 179 -2.02 14.83 24.68
C LEU A 179 -3.12 15.88 24.93
N LEU A 180 -3.34 16.29 26.18
CA LEU A 180 -4.39 17.25 26.55
C LEU A 180 -4.03 18.69 26.15
N VAL A 181 -2.75 19.04 26.20
CA VAL A 181 -2.25 20.38 25.85
C VAL A 181 -1.09 20.23 24.88
N PRO A 182 -1.36 19.93 23.59
CA PRO A 182 -0.32 19.88 22.59
C PRO A 182 0.32 21.27 22.49
N GLN A 183 1.62 21.36 22.77
CA GLN A 183 2.39 22.55 22.46
C GLN A 183 2.33 22.75 20.94
N GLN A 184 1.68 23.84 20.53
CA GLN A 184 1.73 24.30 19.15
C GLN A 184 3.12 24.86 18.91
N ASP A 185 3.78 24.39 17.84
CA ASP A 185 4.99 25.01 17.33
C ASP A 185 4.67 26.48 17.01
N THR A 186 5.07 27.38 17.91
CA THR A 186 4.80 28.83 17.77
C THR A 186 5.70 29.49 16.72
N ASN A 187 6.63 28.72 16.16
CA ASN A 187 7.46 29.11 15.05
C ASN A 187 7.29 28.08 13.93
N PRO A 188 6.68 28.42 12.78
CA PRO A 188 6.88 27.63 11.57
C PRO A 188 8.37 27.73 11.26
N HIS A 189 9.14 26.74 11.69
CA HIS A 189 10.55 26.64 11.37
C HIS A 189 10.66 26.77 9.85
N ALA A 190 11.37 27.81 9.40
CA ALA A 190 11.50 28.14 7.97
C ALA A 190 11.74 26.86 7.18
N GLU A 191 10.91 26.60 6.17
CA GLU A 191 11.05 25.44 5.29
C GLU A 191 12.46 25.48 4.68
N GLU A 192 13.39 24.76 5.32
CA GLU A 192 14.71 24.54 4.76
C GLU A 192 14.51 23.83 3.43
N PRO A 193 15.25 24.23 2.37
CA PRO A 193 15.07 23.64 1.06
C PRO A 193 15.23 22.12 1.17
N PRO A 194 14.38 21.34 0.50
CA PRO A 194 14.47 19.89 0.55
C PRO A 194 15.87 19.45 0.13
N LEU A 195 16.45 18.50 0.86
CA LEU A 195 17.74 17.94 0.50
C LEU A 195 17.63 17.27 -0.87
N GLN A 196 18.46 17.70 -1.82
CA GLN A 196 18.40 17.22 -3.21
C GLN A 196 19.62 16.38 -3.58
N LEU A 197 19.36 15.27 -4.27
CA LEU A 197 20.37 14.49 -4.97
C LEU A 197 20.09 14.50 -6.46
N SER A 198 21.15 14.55 -7.26
CA SER A 198 21.01 14.22 -8.68
C SER A 198 20.69 12.74 -8.84
N VAL A 199 19.89 12.40 -9.84
CA VAL A 199 19.51 11.01 -10.15
C VAL A 199 20.75 10.11 -10.33
N LYS A 200 21.82 10.65 -10.94
CA LYS A 200 23.08 9.92 -11.12
C LYS A 200 23.73 9.55 -9.80
N VAL A 201 23.88 10.51 -8.89
CA VAL A 201 24.48 10.26 -7.57
C VAL A 201 23.60 9.30 -6.75
N ALA A 202 22.28 9.46 -6.80
CA ALA A 202 21.36 8.54 -6.14
C ALA A 202 21.54 7.09 -6.65
N GLN A 203 21.66 6.88 -7.96
CA GLN A 203 21.90 5.55 -8.54
C GLN A 203 23.23 4.94 -8.08
N GLU A 204 24.30 5.73 -8.03
CA GLU A 204 25.60 5.29 -7.51
C GLU A 204 25.51 4.87 -6.03
N LEU A 205 24.80 5.67 -5.22
CA LEU A 205 24.56 5.37 -3.81
C LEU A 205 23.73 4.10 -3.60
N LEU A 206 22.69 3.86 -4.40
CA LEU A 206 21.88 2.63 -4.34
C LEU A 206 22.74 1.39 -4.58
N VAL A 207 23.58 1.41 -5.62
CA VAL A 207 24.51 0.31 -5.94
C VAL A 207 25.56 0.12 -4.85
N GLN A 208 26.05 1.20 -4.24
CA GLN A 208 27.00 1.12 -3.14
C GLN A 208 26.34 0.52 -1.89
N LEU A 209 25.23 1.09 -1.44
CA LEU A 209 24.57 0.80 -0.17
C LEU A 209 23.80 -0.53 -0.17
N SER A 210 23.51 -1.10 -1.34
CA SER A 210 22.89 -2.43 -1.46
C SER A 210 23.82 -3.59 -1.14
N LYS A 211 25.14 -3.37 -1.11
CA LYS A 211 26.13 -4.42 -0.86
C LYS A 211 25.93 -5.05 0.52
N PRO A 212 25.82 -6.40 0.63
CA PRO A 212 25.61 -7.09 1.91
C PRO A 212 26.69 -6.83 2.97
N GLY A 213 27.90 -6.47 2.55
CA GLY A 213 29.00 -6.11 3.46
C GLY A 213 28.80 -4.77 4.19
N ILE A 214 27.84 -3.94 3.77
CA ILE A 214 27.47 -2.70 4.46
C ILE A 214 26.33 -3.02 5.43
N TYR A 215 26.68 -3.17 6.71
CA TYR A 215 25.72 -3.49 7.75
C TYR A 215 24.84 -2.29 8.16
N LEU A 216 25.43 -1.09 8.22
CA LEU A 216 24.75 0.16 8.59
C LEU A 216 24.84 1.19 7.44
N PRO A 217 23.91 1.18 6.47
CA PRO A 217 23.90 2.13 5.36
C PRO A 217 23.95 3.59 5.79
N ARG A 218 23.28 3.92 6.91
CA ARG A 218 23.22 5.27 7.47
C ARG A 218 24.57 5.85 7.87
N LEU A 219 25.61 5.03 8.08
CA LEU A 219 26.96 5.48 8.45
C LEU A 219 27.96 5.38 7.29
N ALA A 220 27.57 4.76 6.17
CA ALA A 220 28.48 4.46 5.07
C ALA A 220 28.70 5.63 4.10
N VAL A 221 27.87 6.68 4.18
CA VAL A 221 27.88 7.85 3.29
C VAL A 221 27.60 9.14 4.08
N PRO A 222 27.97 10.33 3.59
CA PRO A 222 27.66 11.61 4.25
C PRO A 222 26.16 11.76 4.55
N PHE A 223 25.81 12.42 5.66
CA PHE A 223 24.43 12.52 6.12
C PHE A 223 23.52 13.19 5.09
N ASP A 224 23.94 14.27 4.44
CA ASP A 224 23.11 14.97 3.45
C ASP A 224 22.70 14.06 2.28
N GLN A 225 23.62 13.20 1.83
CA GLN A 225 23.36 12.21 0.79
C GLN A 225 22.43 11.10 1.29
N TRP A 226 22.66 10.63 2.52
CA TRP A 226 21.80 9.64 3.15
C TRP A 226 20.36 10.15 3.34
N ALA A 227 20.21 11.34 3.89
CA ALA A 227 18.94 11.99 4.16
C ALA A 227 18.17 12.31 2.87
N ALA A 228 18.84 12.82 1.83
CA ALA A 228 18.23 13.03 0.52
C ALA A 228 17.79 11.71 -0.15
N LEU A 229 18.52 10.61 0.10
CA LEU A 229 18.16 9.29 -0.41
C LEU A 229 16.94 8.74 0.31
N LEU A 230 16.90 8.85 1.65
CA LEU A 230 15.81 8.33 2.48
C LEU A 230 14.50 9.10 2.32
N THR A 231 14.56 10.43 2.17
CA THR A 231 13.38 11.30 2.00
C THR A 231 12.65 11.02 0.69
N ASN A 232 13.37 10.57 -0.33
CA ASN A 232 12.77 10.04 -1.56
C ASN A 232 12.30 8.59 -1.35
N GLU A 233 10.98 8.41 -1.24
CA GLU A 233 10.37 7.09 -1.03
C GLU A 233 10.75 6.07 -2.12
N GLN A 234 10.84 6.48 -3.38
CA GLN A 234 11.18 5.57 -4.47
C GLN A 234 12.61 5.03 -4.30
N TRP A 235 13.57 5.89 -3.95
CA TRP A 235 14.95 5.46 -3.73
C TRP A 235 15.09 4.63 -2.46
N ARG A 236 14.40 4.99 -1.37
CA ARG A 236 14.37 4.19 -0.14
C ARG A 236 13.83 2.78 -0.40
N GLN A 237 12.70 2.67 -1.11
CA GLN A 237 12.11 1.38 -1.49
C GLN A 237 13.04 0.58 -2.41
N GLN A 238 13.70 1.24 -3.37
CA GLN A 238 14.71 0.58 -4.20
C GLN A 238 15.85 0.02 -3.34
N LEU A 239 16.44 0.81 -2.45
CA LEU A 239 17.53 0.35 -1.60
C LEU A 239 17.12 -0.83 -0.73
N TYR A 240 15.94 -0.76 -0.11
CA TYR A 240 15.37 -1.82 0.70
C TYR A 240 15.26 -3.14 -0.08
N ASN A 241 14.66 -3.09 -1.28
CA ASN A 241 14.52 -4.26 -2.14
C ASN A 241 15.90 -4.82 -2.58
N GLN A 242 16.84 -3.95 -2.95
CA GLN A 242 18.18 -4.39 -3.33
C GLN A 242 18.91 -5.13 -2.20
N ARG A 243 18.79 -4.63 -0.96
CA ARG A 243 19.41 -5.22 0.22
C ARG A 243 18.80 -6.55 0.66
N LEU A 244 17.51 -6.76 0.40
CA LEU A 244 16.87 -8.05 0.63
C LEU A 244 17.35 -9.16 -0.32
N GLY A 245 18.26 -8.84 -1.25
CA GLY A 245 18.64 -9.77 -2.32
C GLY A 245 17.50 -9.97 -3.32
N LEU A 246 16.52 -9.07 -3.33
CA LEU A 246 15.46 -9.04 -4.34
C LEU A 246 15.98 -8.47 -5.68
N THR A 247 17.29 -8.19 -5.81
CA THR A 247 17.94 -7.78 -7.06
C THR A 247 18.34 -8.93 -7.97
N SER A 248 17.63 -9.06 -9.08
CA SER A 248 18.25 -9.37 -10.36
C SER A 248 18.93 -8.10 -10.90
N THR A 249 20.17 -8.21 -11.34
CA THR A 249 20.78 -7.19 -12.19
C THR A 249 20.01 -7.11 -13.51
N ALA A 250 19.58 -5.89 -13.85
CA ALA A 250 18.69 -5.49 -14.94
C ALA A 250 17.18 -5.70 -14.65
N THR A 251 16.45 -4.58 -14.74
CA THR A 251 14.99 -4.43 -14.65
C THR A 251 14.39 -4.70 -13.26
N ALA A 252 13.47 -3.83 -12.86
CA ALA A 252 12.70 -3.94 -11.65
C ALA A 252 12.18 -5.38 -11.45
N SER A 253 12.35 -5.93 -10.26
CA SER A 253 11.50 -7.01 -9.76
C SER A 253 10.39 -6.34 -8.98
N PHE A 254 9.43 -5.76 -9.70
CA PHE A 254 8.07 -5.81 -9.19
C PHE A 254 7.74 -7.31 -9.07
N THR A 255 6.90 -7.69 -8.11
CA THR A 255 6.30 -9.03 -8.09
C THR A 255 5.71 -9.27 -9.48
N VAL A 256 6.35 -10.13 -10.29
CA VAL A 256 5.87 -10.37 -11.65
C VAL A 256 4.54 -11.09 -11.51
N VAL A 257 3.46 -10.37 -11.77
CA VAL A 257 2.10 -10.89 -11.66
C VAL A 257 1.93 -11.91 -12.78
N ASN A 258 1.80 -13.18 -12.41
CA ASN A 258 1.58 -14.25 -13.37
C ASN A 258 0.10 -14.30 -13.74
N LEU A 259 -0.23 -13.84 -14.94
CA LEU A 259 -1.60 -13.77 -15.43
C LEU A 259 -2.21 -15.17 -15.65
N ARG A 260 -1.41 -16.22 -15.81
CA ARG A 260 -1.95 -17.59 -15.89
C ARG A 260 -2.38 -18.13 -14.53
N GLN A 261 -1.67 -17.76 -13.46
CA GLN A 261 -2.12 -18.10 -12.10
C GLN A 261 -3.49 -17.51 -11.78
N TRP A 262 -3.84 -16.36 -12.37
CA TRP A 262 -5.17 -15.78 -12.24
C TRP A 262 -6.25 -16.66 -12.87
N LEU A 263 -5.95 -17.38 -13.96
CA LEU A 263 -6.87 -18.33 -14.60
C LEU A 263 -6.96 -19.66 -13.84
N GLU A 264 -5.86 -20.10 -13.21
CA GLU A 264 -5.74 -21.42 -12.55
C GLU A 264 -6.16 -21.42 -11.08
N LYS A 265 -6.47 -20.25 -10.49
CA LYS A 265 -6.84 -20.08 -9.07
C LYS A 265 -5.93 -20.81 -8.08
N ALA A 266 -4.63 -20.79 -8.31
CA ALA A 266 -3.68 -21.21 -7.30
C ALA A 266 -3.71 -20.18 -6.15
N GLU A 267 -4.48 -20.44 -5.10
CA GLU A 267 -4.42 -19.70 -3.82
C GLU A 267 -3.04 -19.94 -3.19
N SER A 268 -2.03 -19.22 -3.67
CA SER A 268 -0.66 -19.34 -3.20
C SER A 268 0.01 -17.96 -3.19
N THR A 269 -0.17 -17.28 -2.06
CA THR A 269 0.88 -16.61 -1.26
C THR A 269 1.38 -15.19 -1.65
N ILE A 270 0.94 -14.49 -2.71
CA ILE A 270 1.48 -13.12 -2.97
C ILE A 270 0.45 -12.00 -3.26
N GLU A 271 -0.86 -12.26 -3.32
CA GLU A 271 -1.78 -11.26 -3.89
C GLU A 271 -2.50 -10.33 -2.88
N LYS A 272 -1.77 -9.61 -2.01
CA LYS A 272 -2.41 -8.63 -1.10
C LYS A 272 -2.79 -7.30 -1.78
N SER A 273 -2.25 -6.98 -2.97
CA SER A 273 -2.44 -5.67 -3.64
C SER A 273 -3.46 -5.65 -4.79
N TRP A 274 -3.93 -6.81 -5.26
CA TRP A 274 -4.92 -6.94 -6.33
C TRP A 274 -6.25 -7.45 -5.75
N GLN A 275 -7.34 -6.76 -6.07
CA GLN A 275 -8.67 -7.07 -5.53
C GLN A 275 -9.67 -7.25 -6.66
N ALA A 276 -10.85 -7.79 -6.35
CA ALA A 276 -11.97 -7.80 -7.28
C ALA A 276 -12.33 -6.37 -7.68
N VAL A 277 -12.70 -6.19 -8.96
CA VAL A 277 -13.03 -4.86 -9.50
C VAL A 277 -14.18 -4.21 -8.75
N GLU A 278 -15.17 -5.02 -8.37
CA GLU A 278 -16.34 -4.57 -7.62
C GLU A 278 -15.95 -3.92 -6.29
N THR A 279 -14.98 -4.49 -5.57
CA THR A 279 -14.51 -3.97 -4.27
C THR A 279 -13.90 -2.57 -4.35
N LEU A 280 -13.24 -2.23 -5.47
CA LEU A 280 -12.58 -0.93 -5.65
C LEU A 280 -13.47 0.12 -6.34
N LEU A 281 -14.45 -0.30 -7.16
CA LEU A 281 -15.29 0.62 -7.92
C LEU A 281 -16.67 0.89 -7.31
N THR A 282 -17.07 0.17 -6.25
CA THR A 282 -18.31 0.50 -5.50
C THR A 282 -18.02 1.39 -4.29
N PRO A 283 -18.62 2.58 -4.20
CA PRO A 283 -18.56 3.37 -2.98
C PRO A 283 -19.28 2.64 -1.84
N PRO A 284 -18.76 2.65 -0.60
CA PRO A 284 -19.52 2.20 0.55
C PRO A 284 -20.54 3.29 0.92
N GLU A 285 -21.63 3.45 0.16
CA GLU A 285 -22.88 4.09 0.61
C GLU A 285 -23.96 4.09 -0.49
N PHE A 286 -24.91 3.15 -0.38
CA PHE A 286 -26.35 3.37 -0.58
C PHE A 286 -27.09 2.42 0.38
N SER A 287 -26.94 2.66 1.68
CA SER A 287 -27.90 2.18 2.67
C SER A 287 -28.82 3.35 3.03
N ALA A 288 -29.86 3.56 2.23
CA ALA A 288 -31.00 4.38 2.60
C ALA A 288 -32.25 3.99 1.79
N VAL A 289 -33.01 3.05 2.37
CA VAL A 289 -34.47 3.02 2.47
C VAL A 289 -35.29 3.41 1.22
N ARG A 290 -35.74 2.38 0.50
CA ARG A 290 -37.18 2.20 0.25
C ARG A 290 -37.52 0.74 0.50
N GLY A 291 -38.47 0.51 1.41
CA GLY A 291 -39.02 -0.82 1.64
C GLY A 291 -39.66 -1.35 0.36
N THR A 292 -39.42 -2.63 0.10
CA THR A 292 -40.43 -3.71 0.16
C THR A 292 -39.71 -5.03 -0.09
N GLU A 293 -40.01 -5.99 0.77
CA GLU A 293 -39.86 -7.44 0.57
C GLU A 293 -38.44 -8.00 0.41
N THR A 294 -38.06 -8.74 1.45
CA THR A 294 -37.12 -9.86 1.40
C THR A 294 -37.59 -10.85 0.32
N LEU A 295 -37.15 -10.64 -0.92
CA LEU A 295 -37.27 -11.63 -1.98
C LEU A 295 -36.06 -12.55 -1.90
N GLU A 296 -36.31 -13.79 -1.49
CA GLU A 296 -35.46 -14.93 -1.82
C GLU A 296 -35.07 -14.88 -3.31
N PRO A 297 -33.87 -15.32 -3.72
CA PRO A 297 -33.42 -15.23 -5.11
C PRO A 297 -34.09 -16.31 -5.95
N THR A 298 -35.40 -16.20 -6.17
CA THR A 298 -36.11 -16.84 -7.27
C THR A 298 -36.35 -15.79 -8.34
N VAL A 299 -35.28 -15.22 -8.90
CA VAL A 299 -35.37 -14.45 -10.15
C VAL A 299 -35.45 -15.44 -11.30
N SER A 300 -36.69 -15.81 -11.59
CA SER A 300 -37.26 -16.49 -12.76
C SER A 300 -36.30 -17.02 -13.85
N SER A 301 -36.18 -18.34 -13.88
CA SER A 301 -35.72 -19.13 -15.04
C SER A 301 -36.40 -18.73 -16.37
N GLU A 302 -37.57 -18.08 -16.34
CA GLU A 302 -38.31 -17.66 -17.54
C GLU A 302 -37.62 -16.52 -18.32
N ALA A 303 -36.78 -15.70 -17.66
CA ALA A 303 -36.06 -14.60 -18.31
C ALA A 303 -34.79 -15.05 -19.06
N ILE A 304 -34.26 -16.24 -18.76
CA ILE A 304 -33.01 -16.75 -19.31
C ILE A 304 -33.15 -17.10 -20.79
N ALA A 305 -34.22 -17.81 -21.16
CA ALA A 305 -34.42 -18.26 -22.54
C ALA A 305 -34.53 -17.09 -23.56
N PRO A 306 -35.26 -16.00 -23.27
CA PRO A 306 -35.24 -14.79 -24.11
C PRO A 306 -33.85 -14.17 -24.26
N LEU A 307 -33.07 -14.08 -23.18
CA LEU A 307 -31.72 -13.49 -23.20
C LEU A 307 -30.74 -14.35 -24.02
N ILE A 308 -30.82 -15.68 -23.91
CA ILE A 308 -30.03 -16.60 -24.75
C ILE A 308 -30.32 -16.38 -26.24
N ARG A 309 -31.59 -16.13 -26.61
CA ARG A 309 -31.95 -15.82 -28.01
C ARG A 309 -31.33 -14.51 -28.51
N LEU A 310 -31.04 -13.56 -27.63
CA LEU A 310 -30.37 -12.31 -28.00
C LEU A 310 -28.88 -12.51 -28.28
N LEU A 311 -28.27 -13.64 -27.90
CA LEU A 311 -26.85 -13.94 -28.16
C LEU A 311 -26.57 -14.44 -29.58
N GLN A 312 -27.62 -14.78 -30.34
CA GLN A 312 -27.50 -15.33 -31.69
C GLN A 312 -26.74 -14.41 -32.65
N SER A 313 -25.99 -15.00 -33.59
CA SER A 313 -25.09 -14.27 -34.51
C SER A 313 -25.79 -13.32 -35.48
N ASN A 314 -27.12 -13.41 -35.62
CA ASN A 314 -27.94 -12.51 -36.43
C ASN A 314 -28.35 -11.22 -35.71
N ARG A 315 -28.02 -11.08 -34.42
CA ARG A 315 -28.35 -9.89 -33.62
C ARG A 315 -27.23 -8.84 -33.67
N PRO A 316 -27.57 -7.55 -33.46
CA PRO A 316 -26.57 -6.50 -33.29
C PRO A 316 -25.62 -6.83 -32.13
N GLU A 317 -24.31 -6.63 -32.32
CA GLU A 317 -23.29 -6.92 -31.30
C GLU A 317 -23.56 -6.23 -29.96
N LYS A 318 -24.11 -5.01 -29.99
CA LYS A 318 -24.50 -4.29 -28.77
C LYS A 318 -25.58 -5.02 -27.95
N GLU A 319 -26.58 -5.60 -28.61
CA GLU A 319 -27.64 -6.38 -27.94
C GLU A 319 -27.06 -7.69 -27.39
N ARG A 320 -26.19 -8.34 -28.16
CA ARG A 320 -25.50 -9.57 -27.75
C ARG A 320 -24.63 -9.34 -26.51
N CYS A 321 -23.86 -8.25 -26.52
CA CYS A 321 -23.01 -7.83 -25.39
C CYS A 321 -23.85 -7.55 -24.13
N GLN A 322 -24.90 -6.74 -24.24
CA GLN A 322 -25.80 -6.45 -23.11
C GLN A 322 -26.47 -7.72 -22.55
N ALA A 323 -26.97 -8.59 -23.43
CA ALA A 323 -27.58 -9.85 -23.01
C ALA A 323 -26.57 -10.77 -22.31
N ALA A 324 -25.32 -10.82 -22.78
CA ALA A 324 -24.26 -11.59 -22.14
C ALA A 324 -24.00 -11.08 -20.71
N GLY A 325 -23.88 -9.77 -20.52
CA GLY A 325 -23.65 -9.17 -19.20
C GLY A 325 -24.79 -9.42 -18.21
N VAL A 326 -26.05 -9.33 -18.66
CA VAL A 326 -27.21 -9.66 -17.81
C VAL A 326 -27.20 -11.15 -17.44
N LEU A 327 -26.92 -12.03 -18.39
CA LEU A 327 -26.79 -13.46 -18.15
C LEU A 327 -25.66 -13.79 -17.16
N GLY A 328 -24.57 -13.02 -17.14
CA GLY A 328 -23.52 -13.14 -16.13
C GLY A 328 -23.96 -12.81 -14.69
N GLN A 329 -25.05 -12.05 -14.51
CA GLN A 329 -25.59 -11.71 -13.19
C GLN A 329 -26.61 -12.71 -12.67
N ILE A 330 -27.41 -13.29 -13.58
CA ILE A 330 -28.55 -14.16 -13.22
C ILE A 330 -28.34 -15.64 -13.56
N GLY A 331 -27.30 -15.98 -14.32
CA GLY A 331 -27.08 -17.32 -14.87
C GLY A 331 -26.38 -18.31 -13.94
N ILE A 332 -26.20 -17.99 -12.66
CA ILE A 332 -25.56 -18.89 -11.69
C ILE A 332 -26.42 -20.15 -11.53
N GLY A 333 -25.82 -21.33 -11.72
CA GLY A 333 -26.54 -22.61 -11.64
C GLY A 333 -27.33 -22.99 -12.88
N HIS A 334 -27.18 -22.26 -14.00
CA HIS A 334 -27.86 -22.53 -15.27
C HIS A 334 -26.87 -22.97 -16.38
N PRO A 335 -26.70 -24.29 -16.62
CA PRO A 335 -25.78 -24.82 -17.62
C PRO A 335 -26.06 -24.31 -19.05
N GLU A 336 -27.33 -24.08 -19.38
CA GLU A 336 -27.75 -23.51 -20.67
C GLU A 336 -27.17 -22.12 -20.92
N VAL A 337 -26.95 -21.33 -19.87
CA VAL A 337 -26.30 -20.01 -19.96
C VAL A 337 -24.81 -20.16 -20.21
N VAL A 338 -24.16 -21.10 -19.51
CA VAL A 338 -22.74 -21.40 -19.71
C VAL A 338 -22.49 -21.81 -21.17
N GLU A 339 -23.30 -22.71 -21.71
CA GLU A 339 -23.18 -23.13 -23.11
C GLU A 339 -23.43 -21.96 -24.08
N ALA A 340 -24.44 -21.13 -23.82
CA ALA A 340 -24.76 -19.99 -24.68
C ALA A 340 -23.64 -18.93 -24.70
N LEU A 341 -23.03 -18.62 -23.56
CA LEU A 341 -21.90 -17.69 -23.47
C LEU A 341 -20.63 -18.29 -24.10
N THR A 342 -20.40 -19.59 -23.93
CA THR A 342 -19.32 -20.32 -24.60
C THR A 342 -19.46 -20.28 -26.12
N GLN A 343 -20.69 -20.45 -26.63
CA GLN A 343 -20.97 -20.31 -28.05
C GLN A 343 -20.86 -18.86 -28.53
N LEU A 344 -21.22 -17.88 -27.69
CA LEU A 344 -21.04 -16.47 -27.99
C LEU A 344 -19.56 -16.12 -28.19
N LEU A 345 -18.66 -16.65 -27.35
CA LEU A 345 -17.21 -16.46 -27.52
C LEU A 345 -16.69 -16.91 -28.90
N ARG A 346 -17.28 -17.96 -29.48
CA ARG A 346 -16.91 -18.50 -30.80
C ARG A 346 -17.53 -17.74 -31.97
N THR A 347 -18.70 -17.13 -31.77
CA THR A 347 -19.53 -16.57 -32.85
C THR A 347 -19.61 -15.03 -32.84
N ALA A 348 -19.17 -14.38 -31.76
CA ALA A 348 -19.07 -12.92 -31.69
C ALA A 348 -18.00 -12.43 -32.67
N ASN A 349 -18.31 -11.40 -33.46
CA ASN A 349 -17.34 -10.77 -34.36
C ASN A 349 -16.54 -9.69 -33.63
N ASP A 350 -17.22 -8.97 -32.75
CA ASP A 350 -16.66 -7.87 -31.97
C ASP A 350 -15.87 -8.36 -30.75
N GLU A 351 -14.80 -7.64 -30.42
CA GLU A 351 -13.98 -7.97 -29.24
C GLU A 351 -14.73 -7.66 -27.95
N GLU A 352 -15.52 -6.58 -27.86
CA GLU A 352 -16.22 -6.21 -26.62
C GLU A 352 -17.20 -7.30 -26.21
N THR A 353 -18.00 -7.79 -27.17
CA THR A 353 -18.90 -8.93 -26.94
C THR A 353 -18.15 -10.17 -26.44
N ARG A 354 -16.95 -10.45 -26.97
CA ARG A 354 -16.11 -11.58 -26.50
C ARG A 354 -15.58 -11.37 -25.08
N TRP A 355 -15.22 -10.14 -24.71
CA TRP A 355 -14.80 -9.84 -23.35
C TRP A 355 -15.93 -9.97 -22.35
N GLU A 356 -17.10 -9.43 -22.66
CA GLU A 356 -18.29 -9.52 -21.80
C GLU A 356 -18.72 -10.98 -21.59
N ALA A 357 -18.69 -11.80 -22.64
CA ALA A 357 -19.00 -13.22 -22.55
C ALA A 357 -18.02 -13.98 -21.62
N ALA A 358 -16.70 -13.73 -21.76
CA ALA A 358 -15.69 -14.36 -20.93
C ALA A 358 -15.82 -13.94 -19.46
N LEU A 359 -16.04 -12.65 -19.19
CA LEU A 359 -16.24 -12.15 -17.83
C LEU A 359 -17.51 -12.71 -17.19
N SER A 360 -18.59 -12.77 -17.96
CA SER A 360 -19.86 -13.37 -17.52
C SER A 360 -19.68 -14.86 -17.18
N LEU A 361 -18.93 -15.60 -18.00
CA LEU A 361 -18.52 -16.97 -17.68
C LEU A 361 -17.69 -17.04 -16.38
N GLY A 362 -16.74 -16.12 -16.19
CA GLY A 362 -15.96 -16.05 -14.94
C GLY A 362 -16.80 -15.82 -13.68
N LYS A 363 -17.96 -15.16 -13.81
CA LYS A 363 -18.90 -14.94 -12.71
C LYS A 363 -19.76 -16.17 -12.41
N ILE A 364 -20.33 -16.81 -13.43
CA ILE A 364 -21.32 -17.90 -13.25
C ILE A 364 -20.71 -19.30 -13.25
N ALA A 365 -19.55 -19.47 -13.90
CA ALA A 365 -18.82 -20.73 -14.02
C ALA A 365 -17.30 -20.46 -13.96
N PRO A 366 -16.76 -20.07 -12.79
CA PRO A 366 -15.37 -19.66 -12.64
C PRO A 366 -14.33 -20.70 -13.08
N GLU A 367 -14.67 -21.99 -12.99
CA GLU A 367 -13.80 -23.12 -13.37
C GLU A 367 -13.84 -23.42 -14.88
N HIS A 368 -14.61 -22.64 -15.66
CA HIS A 368 -14.74 -22.87 -17.09
C HIS A 368 -13.43 -22.48 -17.82
N PRO A 369 -12.88 -23.29 -18.74
CA PRO A 369 -11.60 -23.01 -19.41
C PRO A 369 -11.55 -21.73 -20.25
N GLN A 370 -12.70 -21.12 -20.53
CA GLN A 370 -12.82 -19.85 -21.26
C GLN A 370 -13.29 -18.70 -20.38
N ALA A 371 -13.37 -18.90 -19.07
CA ALA A 371 -13.66 -17.85 -18.10
C ALA A 371 -12.59 -16.76 -18.15
N GLY A 372 -13.02 -15.51 -18.21
CA GLY A 372 -12.17 -14.34 -18.05
C GLY A 372 -12.06 -13.96 -16.58
N VAL A 373 -10.94 -13.32 -16.24
CA VAL A 373 -10.67 -12.83 -14.88
C VAL A 373 -10.34 -11.35 -14.96
N SER A 374 -10.90 -10.56 -14.04
CA SER A 374 -10.59 -9.14 -13.92
C SER A 374 -10.21 -8.83 -12.48
N LYS A 375 -9.08 -8.14 -12.31
CA LYS A 375 -8.63 -7.65 -11.01
C LYS A 375 -8.25 -6.18 -11.14
N ALA A 376 -8.41 -5.45 -10.06
CA ALA A 376 -8.09 -4.03 -9.98
C ALA A 376 -7.10 -3.76 -8.85
N ARG A 377 -6.34 -2.69 -9.02
CA ARG A 377 -5.42 -2.16 -8.01
C ARG A 377 -5.48 -0.64 -8.00
N LEU A 378 -5.52 -0.06 -6.81
CA LEU A 378 -5.40 1.38 -6.62
C LEU A 378 -3.99 1.84 -7.02
N ILE A 379 -3.91 2.88 -7.83
CA ILE A 379 -2.65 3.52 -8.20
C ILE A 379 -2.55 4.85 -7.49
N ASP A 380 -1.56 4.95 -6.60
CA ASP A 380 -1.21 6.20 -5.94
C ASP A 380 0.00 6.84 -6.65
N LEU A 381 -0.23 7.98 -7.31
CA LEU A 381 0.82 8.82 -7.89
C LEU A 381 1.15 10.01 -6.97
N GLY A 382 0.80 9.92 -5.69
CA GLY A 382 0.98 10.96 -4.68
C GLY A 382 0.13 12.20 -4.96
N MET A 383 0.64 13.37 -4.53
CA MET A 383 -0.07 14.66 -4.65
C MET A 383 -0.36 15.10 -6.10
N GLN A 384 0.19 14.43 -7.12
CA GLN A 384 0.02 14.82 -8.53
C GLN A 384 -1.37 14.50 -9.09
N LEU A 385 -2.08 13.55 -8.50
CA LEU A 385 -3.45 13.22 -8.88
C LEU A 385 -4.50 14.18 -8.28
N GLY A 386 -4.09 15.12 -7.41
CA GLY A 386 -5.03 15.93 -6.63
C GLY A 386 -5.98 15.03 -5.83
N THR A 387 -7.28 15.30 -5.89
CA THR A 387 -8.31 14.43 -5.28
C THR A 387 -8.75 13.25 -6.17
N CYS A 388 -8.10 13.03 -7.32
CA CYS A 388 -8.48 12.04 -8.33
C CYS A 388 -7.72 10.72 -8.14
N GLN A 389 -8.22 9.83 -7.29
CA GLN A 389 -7.68 8.47 -7.23
C GLN A 389 -7.98 7.72 -8.54
N VAL A 390 -7.07 6.85 -9.00
CA VAL A 390 -7.29 6.04 -10.20
C VAL A 390 -7.01 4.56 -9.93
N ALA A 391 -7.79 3.68 -10.54
CA ALA A 391 -7.58 2.23 -10.52
C ALA A 391 -6.89 1.79 -11.82
N LEU A 392 -5.89 0.91 -11.71
CA LEU A 392 -5.46 0.06 -12.82
C LEU A 392 -6.24 -1.25 -12.76
N ILE A 393 -7.01 -1.53 -13.80
CA ILE A 393 -7.80 -2.75 -13.97
C ILE A 393 -7.14 -3.59 -15.05
N VAL A 394 -6.84 -4.84 -14.71
CA VAL A 394 -6.26 -5.82 -15.62
C VAL A 394 -7.26 -6.93 -15.80
N THR A 395 -7.70 -7.09 -17.04
CA THR A 395 -8.65 -8.10 -17.44
C THR A 395 -7.99 -9.05 -18.43
N ILE A 396 -8.10 -10.33 -18.14
CA ILE A 396 -7.53 -11.40 -18.96
C ILE A 396 -8.60 -12.37 -19.43
N ARG A 397 -8.43 -12.90 -20.64
CA ARG A 397 -9.28 -13.98 -21.14
C ARG A 397 -8.46 -14.98 -21.95
N PRO A 398 -8.77 -16.28 -21.87
CA PRO A 398 -8.20 -17.27 -22.78
C PRO A 398 -8.56 -16.94 -24.25
N LYS A 399 -7.57 -17.00 -25.16
CA LYS A 399 -7.81 -16.95 -26.62
C LYS A 399 -7.48 -18.29 -27.27
N THR A 400 -6.30 -18.83 -26.98
CA THR A 400 -5.83 -20.17 -27.35
C THR A 400 -5.00 -20.73 -26.20
N GLU A 401 -4.56 -21.99 -26.25
CA GLU A 401 -3.66 -22.57 -25.22
C GLU A 401 -2.38 -21.72 -25.04
N GLU A 402 -1.86 -21.18 -26.13
CA GLU A 402 -0.62 -20.40 -26.17
C GLU A 402 -0.79 -18.89 -25.98
N LYS A 403 -2.02 -18.35 -26.05
CA LYS A 403 -2.26 -16.90 -26.02
C LYS A 403 -3.40 -16.52 -25.08
N ILE A 404 -3.13 -15.53 -24.24
CA ILE A 404 -4.16 -14.82 -23.49
C ILE A 404 -4.45 -13.47 -24.15
N GLY A 405 -5.70 -13.02 -24.07
CA GLY A 405 -6.03 -11.62 -24.26
C GLY A 405 -5.76 -10.88 -22.96
N VAL A 406 -5.14 -9.70 -23.05
CA VAL A 406 -4.94 -8.78 -21.93
C VAL A 406 -5.59 -7.44 -22.29
N ARG A 407 -6.41 -6.92 -21.39
CA ARG A 407 -7.06 -5.62 -21.46
C ARG A 407 -6.69 -4.84 -20.20
N LEU A 408 -6.04 -3.70 -20.39
CA LEU A 408 -5.64 -2.76 -19.35
C LEU A 408 -6.58 -1.57 -19.40
N GLN A 409 -7.11 -1.17 -18.25
CA GLN A 409 -7.98 0.00 -18.13
C GLN A 409 -7.52 0.84 -16.94
N VAL A 410 -7.48 2.16 -17.12
CA VAL A 410 -7.32 3.12 -16.03
C VAL A 410 -8.60 3.93 -15.92
N GLN A 411 -9.20 3.92 -14.73
CA GLN A 411 -10.47 4.59 -14.43
C GLN A 411 -10.36 5.37 -13.12
N PRO A 412 -11.07 6.50 -12.98
CA PRO A 412 -11.12 7.22 -11.71
C PRO A 412 -11.86 6.40 -10.64
N ILE A 413 -11.39 6.51 -9.40
CA ILE A 413 -12.01 5.99 -8.17
C ILE A 413 -12.62 7.19 -7.43
N ASN A 414 -13.80 6.99 -6.84
CA ASN A 414 -14.69 8.00 -6.21
C ASN A 414 -15.61 8.76 -7.20
N GLN A 415 -16.46 9.67 -6.71
CA GLN A 415 -17.51 10.40 -7.46
C GLN A 415 -17.01 11.23 -8.67
N GLN A 416 -15.74 11.12 -9.03
CA GLN A 416 -15.14 11.76 -10.18
C GLN A 416 -15.36 10.92 -11.44
N HIS A 417 -15.85 11.57 -12.50
CA HIS A 417 -16.21 10.90 -13.75
C HIS A 417 -15.18 11.07 -14.87
N LYS A 418 -14.03 11.71 -14.60
CA LYS A 418 -13.02 12.02 -15.61
C LYS A 418 -11.61 11.81 -15.03
N LEU A 419 -10.71 11.30 -15.86
CA LEU A 419 -9.29 11.16 -15.58
C LEU A 419 -8.59 12.53 -15.70
N PRO A 420 -7.49 12.74 -14.97
CA PRO A 420 -6.68 13.95 -15.12
C PRO A 420 -6.09 14.05 -16.53
N PRO A 421 -5.83 15.26 -17.04
CA PRO A 421 -5.18 15.45 -18.32
C PRO A 421 -3.75 14.88 -18.29
N ASN A 422 -3.18 14.58 -19.46
CA ASN A 422 -1.82 14.07 -19.63
C ASN A 422 -1.46 12.75 -18.95
N LEU A 423 -2.38 12.07 -18.26
CA LEU A 423 -2.19 10.73 -17.74
C LEU A 423 -1.87 9.75 -18.88
N GLN A 424 -0.75 9.06 -18.76
CA GLN A 424 -0.25 8.09 -19.74
C GLN A 424 -0.34 6.68 -19.17
N LEU A 425 -0.80 5.75 -20.00
CA LEU A 425 -0.74 4.31 -19.76
C LEU A 425 0.15 3.72 -20.86
N SER A 426 1.18 2.97 -20.46
CA SER A 426 2.15 2.38 -21.38
C SER A 426 2.41 0.91 -21.08
N VAL A 427 2.70 0.13 -22.10
CA VAL A 427 3.13 -1.27 -22.02
C VAL A 427 4.54 -1.34 -22.57
N ILE A 428 5.47 -1.80 -21.74
CA ILE A 428 6.90 -1.87 -22.02
C ILE A 428 7.29 -3.35 -22.07
N SER A 429 7.99 -3.79 -23.11
CA SER A 429 8.50 -5.16 -23.19
C SER A 429 9.85 -5.18 -23.89
N GLY A 430 10.82 -5.84 -23.25
CA GLY A 430 12.22 -5.81 -23.67
C GLY A 430 12.88 -4.43 -23.51
N GLY A 431 12.42 -3.62 -22.56
CA GLY A 431 12.94 -2.27 -22.31
C GLY A 431 12.38 -1.16 -23.22
N GLU A 432 11.55 -1.51 -24.22
CA GLU A 432 10.95 -0.56 -25.16
C GLU A 432 9.45 -0.41 -24.92
N THR A 433 8.93 0.81 -25.04
CA THR A 433 7.47 1.05 -25.02
C THR A 433 6.85 0.48 -26.30
N ARG A 434 5.98 -0.53 -26.14
CA ARG A 434 5.28 -1.21 -27.23
C ARG A 434 3.91 -0.60 -27.51
N LEU A 435 3.20 -0.22 -26.46
CA LEU A 435 1.88 0.40 -26.54
C LEU A 435 1.83 1.59 -25.59
N GLN A 436 1.11 2.64 -25.99
CA GLN A 436 0.91 3.82 -25.15
C GLN A 436 -0.44 4.45 -25.48
N ALA A 437 -1.13 4.95 -24.47
CA ALA A 437 -2.29 5.82 -24.59
C ALA A 437 -2.13 6.97 -23.60
N GLN A 438 -2.69 8.14 -23.94
CA GLN A 438 -2.68 9.32 -23.09
C GLN A 438 -4.05 9.99 -23.06
N THR A 439 -4.46 10.46 -21.89
CA THR A 439 -5.69 11.24 -21.71
C THR A 439 -5.56 12.64 -22.31
N ARG A 440 -6.66 13.15 -22.84
CA ARG A 440 -6.77 14.44 -23.52
C ARG A 440 -7.39 15.49 -22.60
N SER A 441 -7.07 16.74 -22.88
CA SER A 441 -7.69 17.90 -22.24
C SER A 441 -8.83 18.50 -23.07
N ASP A 442 -9.72 19.23 -22.41
CA ASP A 442 -10.63 20.19 -23.01
C ASP A 442 -9.99 21.59 -23.15
N ASP A 443 -10.74 22.54 -23.72
CA ASP A 443 -10.27 23.90 -23.99
C ASP A 443 -9.92 24.70 -22.73
N ARG A 444 -10.28 24.20 -21.54
CA ARG A 444 -9.97 24.80 -20.23
C ARG A 444 -8.81 24.09 -19.52
N GLY A 445 -8.17 23.12 -20.17
CA GLY A 445 -7.08 22.34 -19.61
C GLY A 445 -7.52 21.22 -18.66
N GLN A 446 -8.81 20.93 -18.54
CA GLN A 446 -9.29 19.81 -17.72
C GLN A 446 -9.33 18.51 -18.52
N GLY A 447 -9.09 17.38 -17.84
CA GLY A 447 -9.19 16.06 -18.47
C GLY A 447 -10.63 15.78 -18.94
N LYS A 448 -10.79 15.23 -20.15
CA LYS A 448 -12.11 14.92 -20.73
C LYS A 448 -12.43 13.43 -20.86
N ASP A 449 -11.42 12.58 -20.75
CA ASP A 449 -11.57 11.13 -20.90
C ASP A 449 -12.01 10.49 -19.59
N LYS A 450 -12.97 9.56 -19.67
CA LYS A 450 -13.47 8.82 -18.49
C LYS A 450 -12.72 7.51 -18.23
N LEU A 451 -12.04 7.03 -19.26
CA LEU A 451 -11.38 5.73 -19.31
C LEU A 451 -10.19 5.85 -20.25
N LEU A 452 -9.06 5.29 -19.83
CA LEU A 452 -7.90 5.05 -20.69
C LEU A 452 -7.73 3.53 -20.83
N GLN A 453 -7.66 3.00 -22.06
CA GLN A 453 -7.65 1.56 -22.29
C GLN A 453 -6.59 1.15 -23.31
N LEU A 454 -5.92 0.03 -23.05
CA LEU A 454 -5.06 -0.68 -24.00
C LEU A 454 -5.46 -2.16 -24.03
N GLY A 455 -5.36 -2.79 -25.20
CA GLY A 455 -5.66 -4.22 -25.36
C GLY A 455 -4.65 -4.88 -26.28
N PHE A 456 -4.17 -6.06 -25.91
CA PHE A 456 -3.20 -6.84 -26.67
C PHE A 456 -3.32 -8.33 -26.36
N SER A 457 -2.50 -9.17 -27.02
CA SER A 457 -2.55 -10.62 -26.84
C SER A 457 -1.15 -11.21 -26.87
N PRO A 458 -0.43 -11.16 -25.74
CA PRO A 458 0.93 -11.65 -25.65
C PRO A 458 0.96 -13.20 -25.75
N PRO A 459 2.01 -13.79 -26.37
CA PRO A 459 2.30 -15.21 -26.22
C PRO A 459 2.57 -15.60 -24.76
N SER A 460 2.32 -16.87 -24.43
CA SER A 460 2.69 -17.48 -23.15
C SER A 460 4.15 -17.20 -22.77
N GLY A 461 4.41 -16.86 -21.51
CA GLY A 461 5.75 -16.60 -21.00
C GLY A 461 6.31 -15.22 -21.37
N THR A 462 5.54 -14.38 -22.06
CA THR A 462 5.97 -13.01 -22.37
C THR A 462 5.97 -12.15 -21.10
N GLN A 463 7.13 -11.60 -20.78
CA GLN A 463 7.26 -10.58 -19.74
C GLN A 463 7.01 -9.19 -20.31
N PHE A 464 6.19 -8.41 -19.61
CA PHE A 464 5.92 -7.02 -19.95
C PHE A 464 5.62 -6.21 -18.69
N GLN A 465 5.94 -4.92 -18.74
CA GLN A 465 5.65 -3.96 -17.69
C GLN A 465 4.52 -3.04 -18.13
N VAL A 466 3.56 -2.79 -17.25
CA VAL A 466 2.54 -1.76 -17.42
C VAL A 466 2.95 -0.57 -16.58
N ARG A 467 3.00 0.62 -17.18
CA ARG A 467 3.38 1.85 -16.48
C ARG A 467 2.32 2.92 -16.64
N VAL A 468 1.86 3.45 -15.52
CA VAL A 468 0.95 4.60 -15.43
C VAL A 468 1.79 5.81 -15.01
N THR A 469 1.76 6.87 -15.81
CA THR A 469 2.58 8.08 -15.61
C THR A 469 1.71 9.33 -15.66
N LEU A 470 1.90 10.25 -14.71
CA LEU A 470 1.34 11.60 -14.74
C LEU A 470 2.47 12.58 -14.40
N ASP A 471 2.66 13.63 -15.20
CA ASP A 471 3.59 14.75 -14.95
C ASP A 471 5.00 14.36 -14.42
N GLY A 472 5.54 13.24 -14.93
CA GLY A 472 6.86 12.73 -14.60
C GLY A 472 6.92 11.72 -13.45
N VAL A 473 5.83 11.56 -12.68
CA VAL A 473 5.69 10.51 -11.67
C VAL A 473 5.10 9.26 -12.33
N SER A 474 5.70 8.10 -12.09
CA SER A 474 5.22 6.84 -12.68
C SER A 474 5.14 5.71 -11.66
N VAL A 475 4.07 4.93 -11.73
CA VAL A 475 3.92 3.62 -11.10
C VAL A 475 4.00 2.56 -12.19
N SER A 476 4.73 1.48 -11.93
CA SER A 476 4.90 0.37 -12.87
C SER A 476 4.56 -0.96 -12.21
N GLU A 477 4.06 -1.90 -13.00
CA GLU A 477 3.71 -3.25 -12.59
C GLU A 477 4.23 -4.24 -13.63
N ASP A 478 4.95 -5.28 -13.21
CA ASP A 478 5.46 -6.31 -14.11
C ASP A 478 4.49 -7.50 -14.18
N PHE A 479 4.32 -8.04 -15.38
CA PHE A 479 3.43 -9.16 -15.65
C PHE A 479 4.13 -10.24 -16.47
N LEU A 480 3.72 -11.49 -16.23
CA LEU A 480 4.04 -12.66 -17.03
C LEU A 480 2.76 -13.22 -17.63
N ALA A 481 2.70 -13.30 -18.97
CA ALA A 481 1.55 -13.77 -19.75
C ALA A 481 1.39 -15.30 -19.81
#